data_AF-A0A965PK69-F1
#
_entry.id   AF-A0A965PK69-F1
#
_cell.length_a   1.000
_cell.length_b   1.000
_cell.length_c   1.000
_cell.angle_alpha   90.00
_cell.angle_beta   90.00
_cell.angle_gamma   90.00
#
_symmetry.space_group_name_H-M   'P 1'
#
loop_
_entity.id
_entity.type
_entity.pdbx_description
1 polymer ?
#
loop_
_entity_poly.entity_id
_entity_poly.type
_entity_poly.pdbx_seq_one_letter_code
_entity_poly.pdbx_strand_id
1 'polypeptide(L)'
;MTFLSIKIGAWFITGLAAFTLLWDASKPSESHLQTTGQVTTVLNSVVPSTIAPTTTLPYKGCMEYLNDAIVAGWPITESETIIRVMQRESACNPLAYNPRDSNGGSRGLFQVNSVHDKWLKEAGIITHRDDLFRPDVNIIAALHLWRMVGWSAWALPNP
;
A
#
# COMPACT_ATOMS: atom_id res chain seq x y z
N MET A 1 -53.39 -30.25 -15.58
CA MET A 1 -52.78 -28.91 -15.73
C MET A 1 -51.27 -29.07 -15.76
N THR A 2 -50.63 -28.31 -16.64
CA THR A 2 -49.41 -28.66 -17.38
C THR A 2 -48.11 -28.37 -16.61
N PHE A 3 -47.21 -29.37 -16.55
CA PHE A 3 -45.84 -29.30 -16.00
C PHE A 3 -44.92 -28.24 -16.64
N LEU A 4 -45.39 -27.54 -17.68
CA LEU A 4 -44.67 -26.47 -18.36
C LEU A 4 -44.60 -25.16 -17.53
N SER A 5 -45.53 -24.96 -16.59
CA SER A 5 -45.66 -23.69 -15.86
C SER A 5 -44.67 -23.51 -14.70
N ILE A 6 -44.03 -24.59 -14.24
CA ILE A 6 -43.13 -24.55 -13.05
C ILE A 6 -41.71 -24.10 -13.42
N LYS A 7 -41.26 -24.29 -14.67
CA LYS A 7 -39.89 -23.90 -15.08
C LYS A 7 -39.73 -22.41 -15.40
N ILE A 8 -40.81 -21.68 -15.67
CA ILE A 8 -40.75 -20.26 -16.06
C ILE A 8 -40.62 -19.35 -14.82
N GLY A 9 -41.17 -19.75 -13.67
CA GLY A 9 -41.10 -18.97 -12.43
C GLY A 9 -39.69 -18.85 -11.84
N ALA A 10 -38.83 -19.87 -12.03
CA ALA A 10 -37.49 -19.89 -11.46
C ALA A 10 -36.48 -18.97 -12.17
N TRP A 11 -36.76 -18.54 -13.41
CA TRP A 11 -35.88 -17.64 -14.17
C TRP A 11 -36.20 -16.15 -13.96
N PHE A 12 -37.41 -15.81 -13.50
CA PHE A 12 -37.79 -14.42 -13.27
C PHE A 12 -37.27 -13.86 -11.94
N ILE A 13 -37.10 -14.69 -10.91
CA ILE A 13 -36.64 -14.24 -9.59
C ILE A 13 -35.13 -13.88 -9.60
N THR A 14 -34.31 -14.58 -10.38
CA THR A 14 -32.87 -14.30 -10.48
C THR A 14 -32.54 -13.09 -11.36
N GLY A 15 -33.39 -12.76 -12.34
CA GLY A 15 -33.20 -11.58 -13.20
C GLY A 15 -33.46 -10.25 -12.49
N LEU A 16 -34.44 -10.17 -11.59
CA LEU A 16 -34.78 -8.92 -10.89
C LEU A 16 -33.71 -8.48 -9.87
N ALA A 17 -33.04 -9.41 -9.19
CA ALA A 17 -31.98 -9.08 -8.23
C ALA A 17 -30.76 -8.44 -8.94
N ALA A 18 -30.38 -8.95 -10.11
CA ALA A 18 -29.27 -8.42 -10.89
C ALA A 18 -29.54 -6.99 -11.41
N PHE A 19 -30.79 -6.65 -11.71
CA PHE A 19 -31.13 -5.31 -12.20
C PHE A 19 -31.12 -4.25 -11.08
N THR A 20 -31.51 -4.61 -9.84
CA THR A 20 -31.48 -3.68 -8.70
C THR A 20 -30.06 -3.30 -8.27
N LEU A 21 -29.10 -4.24 -8.32
CA LEU A 21 -27.70 -3.97 -7.98
C LEU A 21 -26.96 -3.16 -9.06
N LEU A 22 -27.37 -3.29 -10.32
CA LEU A 22 -26.77 -2.54 -11.42
C LEU A 22 -27.32 -1.10 -11.52
N TRP A 23 -28.57 -0.86 -11.12
CA TRP A 23 -29.17 0.48 -11.12
C TRP A 23 -28.58 1.39 -10.05
N ASP A 24 -28.22 0.86 -8.88
CA ASP A 24 -27.66 1.65 -7.78
C ASP A 24 -26.20 2.10 -8.04
N ALA A 25 -25.47 1.38 -8.90
CA ALA A 25 -24.12 1.75 -9.33
C ALA A 25 -24.09 2.85 -10.42
N SER A 26 -25.24 3.19 -11.01
CA SER A 26 -25.34 4.14 -12.12
C SER A 26 -25.74 5.55 -11.71
N LYS A 27 -25.95 5.80 -10.40
CA LYS A 27 -26.27 7.15 -9.90
C LYS A 27 -25.00 8.02 -9.95
N PRO A 28 -25.00 9.14 -10.69
CA PRO A 28 -23.97 10.16 -10.53
C PRO A 28 -24.02 10.69 -9.08
N SER A 29 -22.85 10.82 -8.46
CA SER A 29 -22.72 11.41 -7.13
C SER A 29 -23.27 12.85 -7.14
N GLU A 30 -24.37 13.08 -6.44
CA GLU A 30 -24.93 14.40 -6.18
C GLU A 30 -23.94 15.19 -5.32
N SER A 31 -23.16 16.04 -5.97
CA SER A 31 -22.40 17.09 -5.30
C SER A 31 -23.36 18.19 -4.84
N HIS A 32 -23.84 18.09 -3.61
CA HIS A 32 -24.56 19.18 -2.97
C HIS A 32 -23.54 20.25 -2.51
N LEU A 33 -23.02 21.04 -3.45
CA LEU A 33 -22.33 22.30 -3.14
C LEU A 33 -23.38 23.41 -3.13
N GLN A 34 -23.83 23.76 -1.94
CA GLN A 34 -24.63 24.95 -1.70
C GLN A 34 -23.83 25.91 -0.83
N THR A 35 -23.47 27.07 -1.38
CA THR A 35 -23.75 28.41 -0.82
C THR A 35 -22.76 29.46 -1.33
N THR A 36 -23.36 30.40 -2.04
CA THR A 36 -22.92 31.73 -2.46
C THR A 36 -22.02 32.49 -1.48
N GLY A 37 -20.89 32.97 -2.00
CA GLY A 37 -20.15 34.12 -1.49
C GLY A 37 -19.38 34.79 -2.63
N GLN A 38 -19.86 35.92 -3.13
CA GLN A 38 -19.09 36.76 -4.06
C GLN A 38 -17.94 37.42 -3.29
N VAL A 39 -16.70 37.11 -3.68
CA VAL A 39 -15.51 37.82 -3.20
C VAL A 39 -14.85 38.53 -4.38
N THR A 40 -14.78 39.84 -4.26
CA THR A 40 -14.16 40.80 -5.19
C THR A 40 -12.75 40.39 -5.59
N THR A 41 -12.52 40.22 -6.89
CA THR A 41 -11.22 39.89 -7.47
C THR A 41 -10.31 41.13 -7.52
N VAL A 42 -9.21 41.11 -6.76
CA VAL A 42 -8.07 42.01 -6.97
C VAL A 42 -6.93 41.13 -7.52
N LEU A 43 -6.53 41.36 -8.78
CA LEU A 43 -5.54 40.52 -9.45
C LEU A 43 -4.12 41.00 -9.11
N ASN A 44 -3.60 40.59 -7.96
CA ASN A 44 -2.16 40.68 -7.67
C ASN A 44 -1.52 39.35 -8.09
N SER A 45 -0.94 39.32 -9.29
CA SER A 45 -0.17 38.19 -9.83
C SER A 45 1.19 38.08 -9.14
N VAL A 46 1.21 37.51 -7.95
CA VAL A 46 2.42 36.94 -7.34
C VAL A 46 2.26 35.43 -7.46
N VAL A 47 3.09 34.76 -8.27
CA VAL A 47 3.10 33.30 -8.37
C VAL A 47 3.69 32.73 -7.07
N PRO A 48 2.91 32.13 -6.16
CA PRO A 48 3.47 31.45 -5.01
C PRO A 48 3.88 30.06 -5.48
N SER A 49 5.12 29.63 -5.21
CA SER A 49 5.48 28.22 -5.32
C SER A 49 4.51 27.42 -4.45
N THR A 50 3.62 26.67 -5.10
CA THR A 50 2.69 25.77 -4.41
C THR A 50 3.52 24.62 -3.85
N ILE A 51 3.92 24.73 -2.59
CA ILE A 51 4.37 23.59 -1.81
C ILE A 51 3.10 22.78 -1.59
N ALA A 52 2.97 21.63 -2.25
CA ALA A 52 1.87 20.72 -2.02
C ALA A 52 1.80 20.41 -0.52
N PRO A 53 0.64 20.56 0.14
CA PRO A 53 0.51 20.13 1.52
C PRO A 53 0.76 18.62 1.59
N THR A 54 1.85 18.21 2.24
CA THR A 54 2.06 16.81 2.63
C THR A 54 0.94 16.47 3.61
N THR A 55 -0.13 15.87 3.09
CA THR A 55 -1.17 15.28 3.93
C THR A 55 -0.56 14.06 4.59
N THR A 56 -0.01 14.24 5.78
CA THR A 56 0.57 13.15 6.58
C THR A 56 -0.59 12.34 7.16
N LEU A 57 -1.20 11.48 6.34
CA LEU A 57 -1.98 10.37 6.90
C LEU A 57 -1.04 9.59 7.84
N PRO A 58 -1.52 9.17 9.03
CA PRO A 58 -0.72 8.29 9.88
C PRO A 58 -0.37 7.04 9.08
N TYR A 59 0.89 6.61 9.16
CA TYR A 59 1.31 5.34 8.56
C TYR A 59 0.61 4.18 9.27
N LYS A 60 0.45 3.06 8.56
CA LYS A 60 -0.21 1.86 9.09
C LYS A 60 0.56 1.30 10.28
N GLY A 61 -0.12 0.59 11.17
CA GLY A 61 0.54 -0.15 12.27
C GLY A 61 1.32 -1.37 11.75
N CYS A 62 2.26 -1.88 12.56
CA CYS A 62 3.04 -3.10 12.23
C CYS A 62 2.16 -4.28 11.81
N MET A 63 1.00 -4.43 12.47
CA MET A 63 0.10 -5.54 12.21
C MET A 63 -0.55 -5.45 10.82
N GLU A 64 -0.86 -4.23 10.39
CA GLU A 64 -1.40 -3.98 9.06
C GLU A 64 -0.32 -4.17 7.99
N TYR A 65 0.93 -3.78 8.28
CA TYR A 65 2.05 -4.09 7.39
C TYR A 65 2.39 -5.58 7.32
N LEU A 66 2.14 -6.37 8.38
CA LEU A 66 2.22 -7.82 8.26
C LEU A 66 1.18 -8.32 7.26
N ASN A 67 -0.07 -7.85 7.33
CA ASN A 67 -1.09 -8.27 6.37
C ASN A 67 -0.67 -7.93 4.93
N ASP A 68 -0.13 -6.73 4.71
CA ASP A 68 0.44 -6.34 3.41
C ASP A 68 1.58 -7.29 2.99
N ALA A 69 2.43 -7.72 3.93
CA ALA A 69 3.50 -8.70 3.68
C ALA A 69 2.98 -10.08 3.30
N ILE A 70 1.95 -10.58 3.99
CA ILE A 70 1.31 -11.86 3.64
C ILE A 70 0.67 -11.77 2.25
N VAL A 71 -0.01 -10.67 1.93
CA VAL A 71 -0.59 -10.42 0.59
C VAL A 71 0.50 -10.36 -0.48
N ALA A 72 1.67 -9.79 -0.17
CA ALA A 72 2.83 -9.76 -1.07
C ALA A 72 3.49 -11.14 -1.26
N GLY A 73 3.10 -12.17 -0.50
CA GLY A 73 3.58 -13.54 -0.63
C GLY A 73 4.65 -13.96 0.37
N TRP A 74 4.77 -13.26 1.50
CA TRP A 74 5.48 -13.80 2.66
C TRP A 74 4.73 -15.01 3.23
N PRO A 75 5.44 -16.08 3.63
CA PRO A 75 4.81 -17.21 4.29
C PRO A 75 4.30 -16.82 5.69
N ILE A 76 3.08 -17.26 6.02
CA ILE A 76 2.44 -16.97 7.32
C ILE A 76 3.26 -17.52 8.49
N THR A 77 4.04 -18.59 8.28
CA THR A 77 4.92 -19.17 9.30
C THR A 77 6.00 -18.21 9.78
N GLU A 78 6.33 -17.17 9.00
CA GLU A 78 7.35 -16.18 9.32
C GLU A 78 6.78 -14.92 9.97
N SER A 79 5.48 -14.88 10.27
CA SER A 79 4.77 -13.69 10.75
C SER A 79 5.40 -13.06 11.99
N GLU A 80 5.80 -13.89 12.96
CA GLU A 80 6.43 -13.41 14.19
C GLU A 80 7.77 -12.71 13.90
N THR A 81 8.60 -13.32 13.06
CA THR A 81 9.90 -12.76 12.69
C THR A 81 9.75 -11.49 11.84
N ILE A 82 8.78 -11.45 10.93
CA ILE A 82 8.46 -10.25 10.13
C ILE A 82 8.11 -9.07 11.04
N ILE A 83 7.20 -9.26 11.99
CA ILE A 83 6.83 -8.20 12.95
C ILE A 83 8.05 -7.78 13.76
N ARG A 84 8.83 -8.74 14.28
CA ARG A 84 10.04 -8.47 15.08
C ARG A 84 11.05 -7.63 14.30
N VAL A 85 11.29 -7.97 13.03
CA VAL A 85 12.19 -7.22 12.14
C VAL A 85 11.64 -5.81 11.90
N MET A 86 10.40 -5.66 11.43
CA MET A 86 9.83 -4.33 11.16
C MET A 86 9.84 -3.43 12.40
N GLN A 87 9.52 -3.98 13.57
CA GLN A 87 9.53 -3.24 14.83
C GLN A 87 10.95 -2.79 15.21
N ARG A 88 11.95 -3.65 15.05
CA ARG A 88 13.33 -3.32 15.41
C ARG A 88 13.98 -2.36 14.43
N GLU A 89 13.83 -2.65 13.15
CA GLU A 89 14.52 -1.95 12.07
C GLU A 89 14.00 -0.53 11.89
N SER A 90 12.69 -0.34 12.02
CA SER A 90 12.06 0.94 11.69
C SER A 90 11.03 1.42 12.69
N ALA A 91 10.73 0.66 13.75
CA ALA A 91 9.51 0.85 14.55
C ALA A 91 8.25 0.90 13.66
N CYS A 92 8.26 0.11 12.59
CA CYS A 92 7.22 0.09 11.55
C CYS A 92 6.96 1.42 10.86
N ASN A 93 7.97 2.31 10.84
CA ASN A 93 7.92 3.56 10.09
C ASN A 93 8.45 3.33 8.65
N PRO A 94 7.61 3.45 7.60
CA PRO A 94 8.06 3.25 6.23
C PRO A 94 9.04 4.31 5.73
N LEU A 95 9.15 5.45 6.43
CA LEU A 95 10.08 6.53 6.11
C LEU A 95 11.38 6.45 6.92
N ALA A 96 11.60 5.38 7.69
CA ALA A 96 12.82 5.20 8.46
C ALA A 96 14.05 5.17 7.54
N TYR A 97 15.06 5.97 7.88
CA TYR A 97 16.33 6.03 7.18
C TYR A 97 17.49 5.96 8.17
N ASN A 98 18.36 4.97 7.99
CA ASN A 98 19.61 4.89 8.73
C ASN A 98 20.79 5.29 7.82
N PRO A 99 21.30 6.54 7.92
CA PRO A 99 22.44 7.00 7.12
C PRO A 99 23.79 6.44 7.59
N ARG A 100 23.85 5.81 8.77
CA ARG A 100 25.11 5.30 9.34
C ARG A 100 25.53 3.97 8.74
N ASP A 101 24.59 3.24 8.14
CA ASP A 101 24.91 2.00 7.45
C ASP A 101 25.71 2.28 6.18
N SER A 102 26.55 1.32 5.82
CA SER A 102 27.39 1.41 4.63
C SER A 102 26.58 1.52 3.33
N ASN A 103 27.28 1.88 2.25
CA ASN A 103 26.75 1.90 0.88
C ASN A 103 25.61 2.91 0.60
N GLY A 104 25.40 3.89 1.48
CA GLY A 104 24.35 4.91 1.32
C GLY A 104 23.14 4.72 2.23
N GLY A 105 23.26 3.82 3.21
CA GLY A 105 22.30 3.64 4.28
C GLY A 105 21.22 2.59 4.00
N SER A 106 20.34 2.42 4.98
CA SER A 106 19.23 1.46 4.95
C SER A 106 17.88 2.19 5.02
N ARG A 107 16.86 1.71 4.32
CA ARG A 107 15.58 2.42 4.12
C ARG A 107 14.36 1.56 4.40
N GLY A 108 13.32 2.22 4.90
CA GLY A 108 11.96 1.69 5.01
C GLY A 108 11.75 0.66 6.10
N LEU A 109 10.62 -0.06 6.00
CA LEU A 109 10.10 -0.96 7.03
C LEU A 109 11.12 -2.02 7.48
N PHE A 110 11.79 -2.65 6.53
CA PHE A 110 12.78 -3.70 6.76
C PHE A 110 14.22 -3.19 6.77
N GLN A 111 14.44 -1.86 6.70
CA GLN A 111 15.78 -1.27 6.59
C GLN A 111 16.65 -1.98 5.53
N VAL A 112 16.15 -2.05 4.29
CA VAL A 112 16.90 -2.66 3.19
C VAL A 112 18.12 -1.77 2.87
N ASN A 113 19.32 -2.34 3.00
CA ASN A 113 20.58 -1.63 2.76
C ASN A 113 20.82 -1.36 1.27
N SER A 114 21.38 -0.19 0.95
CA SER A 114 21.65 0.24 -0.43
C SER A 114 22.69 -0.59 -1.20
N VAL A 115 23.45 -1.47 -0.52
CA VAL A 115 24.30 -2.48 -1.18
C VAL A 115 23.48 -3.36 -2.14
N HIS A 116 22.20 -3.47 -1.85
CA HIS A 116 21.17 -4.17 -2.60
C HIS A 116 20.49 -3.29 -3.67
N ASP A 117 21.04 -2.14 -4.05
CA ASP A 117 20.37 -1.31 -5.07
C ASP A 117 20.47 -1.92 -6.47
N LYS A 118 21.67 -2.38 -6.85
CA LYS A 118 21.93 -2.87 -8.21
C LYS A 118 21.05 -4.07 -8.56
N TRP A 119 21.09 -5.11 -7.72
CA TRP A 119 20.29 -6.33 -7.95
C TRP A 119 18.76 -6.09 -7.84
N LEU A 120 18.27 -5.13 -7.04
CA LEU A 120 16.84 -4.82 -6.94
C LEU A 120 16.36 -4.08 -8.20
N LYS A 121 17.22 -3.26 -8.80
CA LYS A 121 16.97 -2.64 -10.11
C LYS A 121 16.95 -3.67 -11.23
N GLU A 122 17.91 -4.60 -11.22
CA GLU A 122 17.95 -5.71 -12.19
C GLU A 122 16.72 -6.62 -12.06
N ALA A 123 16.20 -6.82 -10.84
CA ALA A 123 14.95 -7.54 -10.57
C ALA A 123 13.68 -6.72 -10.90
N GLY A 124 13.82 -5.44 -11.26
CA GLY A 124 12.69 -4.55 -11.56
C GLY A 124 11.85 -4.15 -10.34
N ILE A 125 12.36 -4.33 -9.12
CA ILE A 125 11.64 -4.00 -7.88
C ILE A 125 11.71 -2.51 -7.58
N ILE A 126 12.88 -1.90 -7.82
CA ILE A 126 13.10 -0.46 -7.64
C ILE A 126 13.67 0.16 -8.91
N THR A 127 13.39 1.44 -9.11
CA THR A 127 14.06 2.28 -10.11
C THR A 127 15.06 3.22 -9.43
N HIS A 128 14.68 3.73 -8.26
CA HIS A 128 15.49 4.58 -7.41
C HIS A 128 15.52 4.02 -5.99
N ARG A 129 16.60 4.28 -5.24
CA ARG A 129 16.75 3.79 -3.86
C ARG A 129 15.66 4.31 -2.92
N ASP A 130 15.13 5.49 -3.21
CA ASP A 130 14.06 6.09 -2.40
C ASP A 130 12.70 5.41 -2.62
N ASP A 131 12.57 4.55 -3.63
CA ASP A 131 11.39 3.68 -3.79
C ASP A 131 11.24 2.75 -2.57
N LEU A 132 12.34 2.46 -1.86
CA LEU A 132 12.33 1.69 -0.61
C LEU A 132 11.62 2.39 0.55
N PHE A 133 11.27 3.68 0.45
CA PHE A 133 10.40 4.35 1.41
C PHE A 133 8.92 4.06 1.18
N ARG A 134 8.56 3.49 0.02
CA ARG A 134 7.21 2.99 -0.22
C ARG A 134 7.07 1.63 0.47
N PRO A 135 6.10 1.46 1.38
CA PRO A 135 5.99 0.24 2.19
C PRO A 135 5.78 -1.02 1.35
N ASP A 136 4.96 -0.95 0.31
CA ASP A 136 4.70 -2.05 -0.64
C ASP A 136 5.98 -2.51 -1.34
N VAL A 137 6.77 -1.56 -1.86
CA VAL A 137 8.05 -1.84 -2.52
C VAL A 137 9.06 -2.40 -1.53
N ASN A 138 9.13 -1.83 -0.33
CA ASN A 138 10.06 -2.27 0.72
C ASN A 138 9.77 -3.72 1.15
N ILE A 139 8.49 -4.06 1.34
CA ILE A 139 8.02 -5.42 1.66
C ILE A 139 8.42 -6.41 0.57
N ILE A 140 8.23 -6.06 -0.71
CA ILE A 140 8.60 -6.91 -1.85
C ILE A 140 10.12 -7.06 -1.95
N ALA A 141 10.88 -5.98 -1.78
CA ALA A 141 12.33 -6.00 -1.78
C ALA A 141 12.88 -6.89 -0.64
N ALA A 142 12.31 -6.77 0.55
CA ALA A 142 12.68 -7.61 1.69
C ALA A 142 12.31 -9.08 1.45
N LEU A 143 11.14 -9.39 0.87
CA LEU A 143 10.76 -10.75 0.50
C LEU A 143 11.75 -11.36 -0.49
N HIS A 144 12.16 -10.58 -1.49
CA HIS A 144 13.13 -11.02 -2.48
C HIS A 144 14.49 -11.32 -1.84
N LEU A 145 14.97 -10.44 -0.95
CA LEU A 145 16.20 -10.66 -0.19
C LEU A 145 16.11 -11.89 0.71
N TRP A 146 15.03 -12.04 1.47
CA TRP A 146 14.80 -13.18 2.35
C TRP A 146 14.74 -14.51 1.58
N ARG A 147 14.15 -14.56 0.38
CA ARG A 147 14.15 -15.78 -0.45
C ARG A 147 15.56 -16.21 -0.87
N MET A 148 16.51 -15.29 -0.92
CA MET A 148 17.90 -15.57 -1.34
C MET A 148 18.78 -16.04 -0.18
N VAL A 149 18.63 -15.43 1.00
CA VAL A 149 19.57 -15.64 2.13
C VAL A 149 18.90 -15.91 3.48
N GLY A 150 17.57 -16.01 3.50
CA GLY A 150 16.78 -16.11 4.72
C GLY A 150 16.93 -14.88 5.61
N TRP A 151 16.76 -15.09 6.92
CA TRP A 151 16.89 -14.04 7.92
C TRP A 151 18.32 -13.57 8.18
N SER A 152 19.33 -14.21 7.59
CA SER A 152 20.74 -13.84 7.81
C SER A 152 21.09 -12.41 7.35
N ALA A 153 20.28 -11.82 6.46
CA ALA A 153 20.42 -10.43 6.04
C ALA A 153 20.09 -9.42 7.17
N TRP A 154 19.32 -9.84 8.17
CA TRP A 154 19.00 -9.02 9.34
C TRP A 154 19.70 -9.61 10.56
N ALA A 155 20.49 -8.79 11.25
CA ALA A 155 21.26 -9.23 12.42
C ALA A 155 20.37 -9.47 13.66
N LEU A 156 19.43 -10.40 13.59
CA LEU A 156 18.51 -10.76 14.67
C LEU A 156 19.28 -11.36 15.85
N PRO A 157 19.15 -10.83 17.08
CA PRO A 157 19.68 -11.53 18.24
C PRO A 157 18.92 -12.85 18.40
N ASN A 158 19.62 -13.86 18.91
CA ASN A 158 18.98 -15.13 19.25
C ASN A 158 17.73 -14.87 20.09
N PRO A 159 16.65 -15.64 19.88
CA PRO A 159 15.42 -15.51 20.66
C PRO A 159 15.68 -15.65 22.16
#